data_AF-A0A191WF25-F1
#
_entry.id   AF-A0A191WF25-F1
#
_cell.length_a   1.000
_cell.length_b   1.000
_cell.length_c   1.000
_cell.angle_alpha   90.00
_cell.angle_beta   90.00
_cell.angle_gamma   90.00
#
_symmetry.space_group_name_H-M   'P 1'
#
loop_
_entity.id
_entity.type
_entity.pdbx_description
1 polymer ?
#
loop_
_entity_poly.entity_id
_entity_poly.type
_entity_poly.pdbx_seq_one_letter_code
_entity_poly.pdbx_strand_id
1 'polypeptide(L)'
;MKRLGEAAARAEQQLAQGASDMSVGQCVTVNDASVPPMVQVNLGGGVQWMPYTGARPWPGERVLVGYLGRKPVCHGPIYGHPLGTVVSVASGIVTVTGDDGQTYRYSCAFADTLSTSNRVAMHHAARQVIHRMSAEPPGSTFTPPPEPPPVSVVQTRTFSPIDSGDWYYSGSRWYGQEPTISENHAGFYFYGTQIADTIPDTATIISATMWLVELWDNVPGTPSQLGSHGNPTKPGFAPGLSGSLTVNNTGNYDVSSFANALKTGAQFGLGFYRGNGSPGTGYRAYGTYAQSGAITITWS
;
A
#
# COMPACT_ATOMS: atom_id res chain seq x y z
N MET A 1 1.38 -11.60 -17.10
CA MET A 1 1.19 -12.88 -16.36
C MET A 1 1.63 -12.83 -14.90
N LYS A 2 2.67 -12.07 -14.50
CA LYS A 2 3.16 -12.03 -13.11
C LYS A 2 2.17 -11.44 -12.07
N ARG A 3 1.38 -10.42 -12.45
CA ARG A 3 0.39 -9.76 -11.57
C ARG A 3 -0.84 -10.60 -11.20
N LEU A 4 -1.15 -11.64 -11.97
CA LEU A 4 -2.25 -12.58 -11.63
C LEU A 4 -1.84 -13.58 -10.54
N GLY A 5 -0.53 -13.84 -10.38
CA GLY A 5 -0.01 -14.74 -9.36
C GLY A 5 -0.01 -14.13 -7.95
N GLU A 6 0.19 -12.81 -7.84
CA GLU A 6 0.26 -12.11 -6.54
C GLU A 6 -1.12 -11.93 -5.88
N ALA A 7 -2.18 -11.76 -6.69
CA ALA A 7 -3.56 -11.77 -6.20
C ALA A 7 -3.99 -13.17 -5.73
N ALA A 8 -3.58 -14.22 -6.46
CA ALA A 8 -3.81 -15.61 -6.07
C ALA A 8 -3.06 -15.99 -4.79
N ALA A 9 -1.82 -15.51 -4.62
CA ALA A 9 -1.01 -15.76 -3.43
C ALA A 9 -1.53 -15.03 -2.17
N ARG A 10 -2.02 -13.79 -2.31
CA ARG A 10 -2.70 -13.10 -1.19
C ARG A 10 -4.00 -13.80 -0.79
N ALA A 11 -4.76 -14.31 -1.76
CA ALA A 11 -5.95 -15.11 -1.49
C ALA A 11 -5.60 -16.42 -0.76
N GLU A 12 -4.52 -17.11 -1.15
CA GLU A 12 -4.03 -18.32 -0.47
C GLU A 12 -3.55 -18.07 0.97
N GLN A 13 -2.99 -16.89 1.25
CA GLN A 13 -2.53 -16.55 2.59
C GLN A 13 -3.70 -16.21 3.55
N GLN A 14 -4.78 -15.61 3.04
CA GLN A 14 -6.03 -15.40 3.79
C GLN A 14 -6.80 -16.73 4.01
N LEU A 15 -6.61 -17.72 3.13
CA LEU A 15 -7.24 -19.05 3.22
C LEU A 15 -6.71 -19.92 4.38
N ALA A 16 -5.59 -19.59 5.00
CA ALA A 16 -5.00 -20.34 6.12
C ALA A 16 -5.58 -19.98 7.50
N GLN A 17 -6.34 -18.88 7.62
CA GLN A 17 -6.74 -18.33 8.92
C GLN A 17 -8.09 -18.79 9.47
N GLY A 18 -8.85 -19.63 8.76
CA GLY A 18 -10.06 -20.28 9.33
C GLY A 18 -11.12 -19.30 9.84
N ALA A 19 -12.08 -18.94 8.98
CA ALA A 19 -13.33 -18.26 9.35
C ALA A 19 -13.23 -16.95 10.18
N SER A 20 -12.09 -16.27 10.24
CA SER A 20 -11.96 -15.04 11.04
C SER A 20 -12.36 -13.76 10.30
N ASP A 21 -12.22 -13.72 8.98
CA ASP A 21 -12.35 -12.47 8.23
C ASP A 21 -13.66 -12.46 7.43
N MET A 22 -14.70 -11.88 8.02
CA MET A 22 -15.91 -11.54 7.28
C MET A 22 -15.64 -10.31 6.41
N SER A 23 -15.95 -10.42 5.13
CA SER A 23 -15.84 -9.34 4.15
C SER A 23 -17.22 -8.84 3.76
N VAL A 24 -17.29 -7.58 3.35
CA VAL A 24 -18.51 -7.00 2.76
C VAL A 24 -18.40 -7.05 1.24
N GLY A 25 -19.40 -7.63 0.59
CA GLY A 25 -19.55 -7.60 -0.85
C GLY A 25 -20.85 -6.94 -1.29
N GLN A 26 -21.04 -6.84 -2.61
CA GLN A 26 -22.32 -6.44 -3.20
C GLN A 26 -22.88 -7.58 -4.04
N CYS A 27 -24.13 -7.97 -3.80
CA CYS A 27 -24.82 -8.96 -4.62
C CYS A 27 -25.03 -8.40 -6.04
N VAL A 28 -24.58 -9.15 -7.05
CA VAL A 28 -24.71 -8.80 -8.47
C VAL A 28 -25.92 -9.49 -9.07
N THR A 29 -26.05 -10.79 -8.84
CA THR A 29 -27.20 -11.59 -9.29
C THR A 29 -27.38 -12.83 -8.41
N VAL A 30 -28.57 -13.43 -8.43
CA VAL A 30 -28.92 -14.62 -7.65
C VAL A 30 -29.45 -15.70 -8.58
N ASN A 31 -28.98 -16.93 -8.39
CA ASN A 31 -29.46 -18.12 -9.04
C ASN A 31 -30.14 -19.03 -8.00
N ASP A 32 -31.44 -18.86 -7.83
CA ASP A 32 -32.25 -19.68 -6.92
C ASP A 32 -32.49 -21.11 -7.45
N ALA A 33 -32.23 -21.35 -8.74
CA ALA A 33 -32.47 -22.65 -9.37
C ALA A 33 -31.32 -23.65 -9.17
N SER A 34 -30.15 -23.21 -8.68
CA SER A 34 -29.04 -24.10 -8.36
C SER A 34 -29.23 -24.78 -7.00
N VAL A 35 -28.63 -25.95 -6.82
CA VAL A 35 -28.61 -26.67 -5.53
C VAL A 35 -27.16 -26.89 -5.11
N PRO A 36 -26.64 -26.20 -4.07
CA PRO A 36 -27.31 -25.18 -3.26
C PRO A 36 -27.60 -23.88 -4.06
N PRO A 37 -28.49 -23.00 -3.58
CA PRO A 37 -28.76 -21.73 -4.23
C PRO A 37 -27.51 -20.84 -4.18
N MET A 38 -27.22 -20.16 -5.30
CA MET A 38 -25.96 -19.45 -5.51
C MET A 38 -26.22 -17.96 -5.70
N VAL A 39 -25.29 -17.13 -5.24
CA VAL A 39 -25.26 -15.70 -5.46
C VAL A 39 -23.92 -15.32 -6.09
N GLN A 40 -23.96 -14.39 -7.04
CA GLN A 40 -22.78 -13.76 -7.60
C GLN A 40 -22.52 -12.48 -6.81
N VAL A 41 -21.34 -12.36 -6.19
CA VAL A 41 -20.99 -11.21 -5.32
C VAL A 41 -19.76 -10.50 -5.86
N ASN A 42 -19.80 -9.17 -5.90
CA ASN A 42 -18.64 -8.32 -6.13
C ASN A 42 -17.91 -8.06 -4.79
N LEU A 43 -16.66 -8.52 -4.70
CA LEU A 43 -15.74 -8.33 -3.58
C LEU A 43 -14.54 -7.52 -4.08
N GLY A 44 -14.49 -6.22 -3.75
CA GLY A 44 -13.34 -5.37 -4.08
C GLY A 44 -13.05 -5.23 -5.59
N GLY A 45 -14.08 -5.32 -6.44
CA GLY A 45 -13.96 -5.26 -7.90
C GLY A 45 -13.87 -6.62 -8.59
N GLY A 46 -13.69 -7.71 -7.83
CA GLY A 46 -13.74 -9.09 -8.34
C GLY A 46 -15.12 -9.71 -8.14
N VAL A 47 -15.65 -10.38 -9.16
CA VAL A 47 -16.98 -11.01 -9.09
C VAL A 47 -16.85 -12.53 -8.92
N GLN A 48 -17.51 -13.11 -7.91
CA GLN A 48 -17.42 -14.53 -7.59
C GLN A 48 -18.78 -15.15 -7.27
N TRP A 49 -19.04 -16.36 -7.79
CA TRP A 49 -20.18 -17.17 -7.42
C TRP A 49 -19.93 -17.92 -6.12
N MET A 50 -20.87 -17.86 -5.19
CA MET A 50 -20.81 -18.55 -3.90
C MET A 50 -22.20 -19.01 -3.45
N PRO A 51 -22.31 -20.11 -2.69
CA PRO A 51 -23.57 -20.45 -2.04
C PRO A 51 -23.93 -19.34 -1.05
N TYR A 52 -25.23 -19.07 -0.89
CA TYR A 52 -25.70 -18.22 0.20
C TYR A 52 -26.50 -19.00 1.23
N THR A 53 -26.44 -18.52 2.46
CA THR A 53 -27.18 -19.03 3.62
C THR A 53 -27.98 -17.87 4.22
N GLY A 54 -29.16 -18.16 4.77
CA GLY A 54 -30.01 -17.14 5.38
C GLY A 54 -30.98 -16.48 4.39
N ALA A 55 -31.28 -15.20 4.61
CA ALA A 55 -32.20 -14.46 3.76
C ALA A 55 -31.61 -14.28 2.35
N ARG A 56 -32.46 -14.47 1.33
CA ARG A 56 -32.09 -14.29 -0.07
C ARG A 56 -31.66 -12.83 -0.32
N PRO A 57 -30.41 -12.57 -0.74
CA PRO A 57 -29.99 -11.23 -1.10
C PRO A 57 -30.66 -10.79 -2.41
N TRP A 58 -30.75 -9.49 -2.64
CA TRP A 58 -31.18 -8.91 -3.91
C TRP A 58 -30.00 -8.34 -4.68
N PRO A 59 -30.02 -8.34 -6.03
CA PRO A 59 -29.08 -7.56 -6.82
C PRO A 59 -28.99 -6.12 -6.28
N GLY A 60 -27.76 -5.63 -6.09
CA GLY A 60 -27.47 -4.31 -5.51
C GLY A 60 -27.26 -4.31 -3.99
N GLU A 61 -27.74 -5.31 -3.25
CA GLU A 61 -27.62 -5.34 -1.79
C GLU A 61 -26.19 -5.60 -1.31
N ARG A 62 -25.81 -4.96 -0.20
CA ARG A 62 -24.59 -5.31 0.53
C ARG A 62 -24.80 -6.64 1.22
N VAL A 63 -23.88 -7.57 1.02
CA VAL A 63 -23.91 -8.91 1.60
C VAL A 63 -22.69 -9.15 2.47
N LEU A 64 -22.88 -9.96 3.50
CA LEU A 64 -21.80 -10.43 4.36
C LEU A 64 -21.25 -11.71 3.75
N VAL A 65 -19.94 -11.76 3.49
CA VAL A 65 -19.27 -12.93 2.94
C VAL A 65 -18.27 -13.45 3.96
N GLY A 66 -18.38 -14.72 4.28
CA GLY A 66 -17.41 -15.45 5.08
C GLY A 66 -16.81 -16.61 4.28
N TYR A 67 -15.95 -17.38 4.93
CA TYR A 67 -15.33 -18.58 4.36
C TYR A 67 -15.60 -19.79 5.25
N LEU A 68 -16.16 -20.84 4.65
CA LEU A 68 -16.22 -22.17 5.28
C LEU A 68 -15.07 -23.01 4.74
N GLY A 69 -13.96 -23.05 5.49
CA GLY A 69 -12.70 -23.58 4.99
C GLY A 69 -12.20 -22.74 3.82
N ARG A 70 -12.08 -23.36 2.63
CA ARG A 70 -11.62 -22.69 1.40
C ARG A 70 -12.73 -22.22 0.46
N LYS A 71 -13.99 -22.33 0.89
CA LYS A 71 -15.14 -22.00 0.03
C LYS A 71 -15.81 -20.74 0.57
N PRO A 72 -15.93 -19.67 -0.23
CA PRO A 72 -16.68 -18.49 0.18
C PRO A 72 -18.15 -18.85 0.33
N VAL A 73 -18.81 -18.23 1.30
CA VAL A 73 -20.24 -18.37 1.57
C VAL A 73 -20.79 -16.99 1.87
N CYS A 74 -21.87 -16.63 1.18
CA CYS A 74 -22.62 -15.42 1.47
C CYS A 74 -23.58 -15.70 2.64
N HIS A 75 -23.43 -14.98 3.76
CA HIS A 75 -24.31 -15.10 4.93
C HIS A 75 -25.62 -14.31 4.80
N GLY A 76 -25.86 -13.70 3.64
CA GLY A 76 -27.05 -12.93 3.34
C GLY A 76 -26.79 -11.42 3.38
N PRO A 77 -27.84 -10.61 3.19
CA PRO A 77 -27.72 -9.16 3.20
C PRO A 77 -27.31 -8.64 4.58
N ILE A 78 -26.44 -7.64 4.60
CA ILE A 78 -26.12 -6.87 5.80
C ILE A 78 -27.31 -5.97 6.08
N TYR A 79 -27.84 -6.03 7.31
CA TYR A 79 -28.95 -5.20 7.72
C TYR A 79 -28.59 -3.71 7.59
N GLY A 80 -29.18 -3.07 6.59
CA GLY A 80 -29.09 -1.67 6.25
C GLY A 80 -29.98 -1.46 5.04
N HIS A 81 -30.98 -0.60 5.14
CA HIS A 81 -31.96 -0.47 4.08
C HIS A 81 -31.31 0.18 2.85
N PRO A 82 -31.39 -0.44 1.66
CA PRO A 82 -30.88 0.14 0.43
C PRO A 82 -31.55 1.48 0.15
N LEU A 83 -30.79 2.43 -0.38
CA LEU A 83 -31.24 3.81 -0.54
C LEU A 83 -31.48 4.14 -2.02
N GLY A 84 -32.41 5.05 -2.28
CA GLY A 84 -32.64 5.57 -3.62
C GLY A 84 -33.31 6.93 -3.64
N THR A 85 -33.49 7.48 -4.85
CA THR A 85 -34.17 8.75 -5.11
C THR A 85 -35.47 8.50 -5.88
N VAL A 86 -36.57 9.06 -5.39
CA VAL A 86 -37.88 8.94 -6.06
C VAL A 86 -37.87 9.66 -7.40
N VAL A 87 -38.20 8.93 -8.47
CA VAL A 87 -38.34 9.44 -9.84
C VAL A 87 -39.79 9.81 -10.13
N SER A 88 -40.74 9.03 -9.63
CA SER A 88 -42.18 9.29 -9.80
C SER A 88 -43.00 8.58 -8.74
N VAL A 89 -44.19 9.13 -8.46
CA VAL A 89 -45.19 8.51 -7.58
C VAL A 89 -46.51 8.51 -8.35
N ALA A 90 -47.05 7.32 -8.63
CA ALA A 90 -48.31 7.17 -9.37
C ALA A 90 -49.09 5.96 -8.84
N SER A 91 -50.36 6.19 -8.49
CA SER A 91 -51.30 5.13 -8.06
C SER A 91 -50.75 4.21 -6.95
N GLY A 92 -50.09 4.78 -5.94
CA GLY A 92 -49.51 4.03 -4.81
C GLY A 92 -48.20 3.28 -5.13
N ILE A 93 -47.71 3.39 -6.37
CA ILE A 93 -46.40 2.87 -6.79
C ILE A 93 -45.41 4.02 -6.88
N VAL A 94 -44.26 3.83 -6.24
CA VAL A 94 -43.11 4.73 -6.23
C VAL A 94 -42.05 4.13 -7.14
N THR A 95 -41.65 4.88 -8.16
CA THR A 95 -40.48 4.58 -8.97
C THR A 95 -39.27 5.23 -8.33
N VAL A 96 -38.23 4.46 -8.02
CA VAL A 96 -37.03 4.92 -7.32
C VAL A 96 -35.80 4.54 -8.14
N THR A 97 -34.88 5.47 -8.35
CA THR A 97 -33.53 5.14 -8.82
C THR A 97 -32.67 4.83 -7.60
N GLY A 98 -32.22 3.59 -7.45
CA GLY A 98 -31.30 3.19 -6.39
C GLY A 98 -29.92 3.83 -6.56
N ASP A 99 -29.11 3.83 -5.50
CA ASP A 99 -27.71 4.28 -5.59
C ASP A 99 -26.82 3.39 -6.47
N ASP A 100 -27.30 2.19 -6.77
CA ASP A 100 -26.72 1.30 -7.76
C ASP A 100 -27.05 1.73 -9.21
N GLY A 101 -27.78 2.84 -9.40
CA GLY A 101 -28.20 3.36 -10.69
C GLY A 101 -29.37 2.60 -11.33
N GLN A 102 -29.91 1.57 -10.66
CA GLN A 102 -31.02 0.79 -11.18
C GLN A 102 -32.36 1.43 -10.83
N THR A 103 -33.34 1.25 -11.70
CA THR A 103 -34.71 1.74 -11.45
C THR A 103 -35.57 0.63 -10.87
N TYR A 104 -36.19 0.94 -9.73
CA TYR A 104 -37.05 0.04 -8.99
C TYR A 104 -38.47 0.59 -8.88
N ARG A 105 -39.45 -0.32 -8.79
CA ARG A 105 -40.86 0.02 -8.56
C ARG A 105 -41.35 -0.67 -7.29
N TYR A 106 -41.70 0.14 -6.30
CA TYR A 106 -42.11 -0.27 -4.96
C TYR A 106 -43.45 0.33 -4.56
N SER A 107 -44.14 -0.31 -3.63
CA SER A 107 -45.25 0.32 -2.92
C SER A 107 -44.73 1.20 -1.78
N CYS A 108 -45.49 2.21 -1.37
CA CYS A 108 -45.15 2.99 -0.18
C CYS A 108 -45.78 2.33 1.06
N ALA A 109 -44.96 1.96 2.05
CA ALA A 109 -45.43 1.29 3.26
C ALA A 109 -45.72 2.24 4.45
N PHE A 110 -45.53 3.54 4.26
CA PHE A 110 -45.62 4.55 5.31
C PHE A 110 -46.48 5.74 4.86
N ALA A 111 -47.02 6.48 5.83
CA ALA A 111 -48.08 7.46 5.62
C ALA A 111 -47.61 8.81 5.04
N ASP A 112 -46.32 9.00 4.77
CA ASP A 112 -45.82 10.26 4.22
C ASP A 112 -46.08 10.37 2.72
N THR A 113 -46.38 11.59 2.30
CA THR A 113 -46.40 11.94 0.88
C THR A 113 -44.97 12.01 0.34
N LEU A 114 -44.68 11.14 -0.62
CA LEU A 114 -43.45 11.18 -1.41
C LEU A 114 -43.62 12.08 -2.63
N SER A 115 -42.57 12.85 -2.95
CA SER A 115 -42.45 13.59 -4.19
C SER A 115 -41.18 13.21 -4.94
N THR A 116 -41.09 13.60 -6.20
CA THR A 116 -39.87 13.45 -6.99
C THR A 116 -38.68 14.08 -6.29
N SER A 117 -37.51 13.47 -6.44
CA SER A 117 -36.24 13.84 -5.79
C SER A 117 -36.17 13.58 -4.28
N ASN A 118 -37.22 13.03 -3.66
CA ASN A 118 -37.11 12.58 -2.27
C ASN A 118 -36.13 11.42 -2.16
N ARG A 119 -35.24 11.52 -1.17
CA ARG A 119 -34.36 10.42 -0.79
C ARG A 119 -35.13 9.43 0.08
N VAL A 120 -35.02 8.14 -0.19
CA VAL A 120 -35.82 7.12 0.48
C VAL A 120 -35.01 5.88 0.81
N ALA A 121 -35.40 5.23 1.91
CA ALA A 121 -34.95 3.88 2.24
C ALA A 121 -35.94 2.86 1.64
N MET A 122 -35.39 1.83 1.02
CA MET A 122 -36.08 0.79 0.29
C MET A 122 -35.94 -0.55 1.01
N HIS A 123 -36.90 -1.44 0.80
CA HIS A 123 -36.88 -2.80 1.28
C HIS A 123 -37.17 -3.72 0.09
N HIS A 124 -36.12 -4.26 -0.53
CA HIS A 124 -36.25 -5.06 -1.76
C HIS A 124 -37.17 -6.26 -1.56
N ALA A 125 -37.00 -7.03 -0.47
CA ALA A 125 -37.79 -8.23 -0.24
C ALA A 125 -39.29 -7.96 -0.08
N ALA A 126 -39.68 -6.91 0.65
CA ALA A 126 -41.07 -6.47 0.77
C ALA A 126 -41.57 -5.67 -0.44
N ARG A 127 -40.67 -5.32 -1.37
CA ARG A 127 -40.91 -4.41 -2.50
C ARG A 127 -41.55 -3.10 -2.07
N GLN A 128 -41.03 -2.52 -0.99
CA GLN A 128 -41.59 -1.35 -0.34
C GLN A 128 -40.56 -0.23 -0.17
N VAL A 129 -41.01 1.00 -0.28
CA VAL A 129 -40.33 2.15 0.31
C VAL A 129 -40.78 2.23 1.76
N ILE A 130 -39.84 2.25 2.69
CA ILE A 130 -40.12 2.13 4.12
C ILE A 130 -40.04 3.46 4.86
N HIS A 131 -39.13 4.36 4.45
CA HIS A 131 -38.94 5.68 5.05
C HIS A 131 -38.53 6.71 4.00
N ARG A 132 -39.00 7.95 4.18
CA ARG A 132 -38.44 9.14 3.53
C ARG A 132 -37.27 9.62 4.37
N MET A 133 -36.09 9.68 3.77
CA MET A 133 -34.95 10.36 4.39
C MET A 133 -35.12 11.85 4.14
N SER A 134 -34.90 12.66 5.18
CA SER A 134 -35.14 14.11 5.18
C SER A 134 -34.82 14.75 3.82
N ALA A 135 -35.82 15.41 3.23
CA ALA A 135 -35.63 16.12 1.98
C ALA A 135 -34.67 17.28 2.24
N GLU A 136 -33.48 17.24 1.66
CA GLU A 136 -32.72 18.47 1.48
C GLU A 136 -33.61 19.43 0.66
N PRO A 137 -33.73 20.71 1.06
CA PRO A 137 -34.54 21.67 0.34
C PRO A 137 -34.11 21.70 -1.14
N PRO A 138 -35.05 21.67 -2.10
CA PRO A 138 -34.70 21.84 -3.51
C PRO A 138 -33.94 23.16 -3.67
N GLY A 139 -32.65 23.09 -4.02
CA GLY A 139 -31.78 24.25 -4.15
C GLY A 139 -30.66 24.39 -3.11
N SER A 140 -30.46 23.46 -2.16
CA SER A 140 -29.16 23.40 -1.49
C SER A 140 -28.11 22.95 -2.50
N THR A 141 -27.25 23.87 -2.92
CA THR A 141 -25.96 23.47 -3.43
C THR A 141 -25.22 22.94 -2.21
N PHE A 142 -25.23 21.62 -2.01
CA PHE A 142 -24.25 21.00 -1.15
C PHE A 142 -22.90 21.36 -1.75
N THR A 143 -22.30 22.42 -1.23
CA THR A 143 -20.89 22.67 -1.38
C THR A 143 -20.31 21.79 -0.30
N PRO A 144 -19.69 20.63 -0.62
CA PRO A 144 -18.95 19.91 0.39
C PRO A 144 -18.05 20.93 1.09
N PRO A 145 -17.92 20.88 2.43
CA PRO A 145 -16.87 21.65 3.07
C PRO A 145 -15.58 21.40 2.27
N PRO A 146 -14.82 22.46 1.92
CA PRO A 146 -13.62 22.29 1.12
C PRO A 146 -12.85 21.13 1.71
N GLU A 147 -12.59 20.12 0.88
CA GLU A 147 -11.86 18.94 1.31
C GLU A 147 -10.67 19.45 2.11
N PRO A 148 -10.55 19.07 3.40
CA PRO A 148 -9.43 19.57 4.19
C PRO A 148 -8.18 19.28 3.37
N PRO A 149 -7.31 20.29 3.16
CA PRO A 149 -6.13 20.09 2.33
C PRO A 149 -5.44 18.82 2.80
N PRO A 150 -5.00 17.92 1.89
CA PRO A 150 -4.42 16.66 2.27
C PRO A 150 -3.38 16.92 3.34
N VAL A 151 -3.67 16.45 4.56
CA VAL A 151 -2.77 16.65 5.68
C VAL A 151 -1.63 15.68 5.43
N SER A 152 -0.55 16.17 4.85
CA SER A 152 0.70 15.42 4.70
C SER A 152 1.14 15.00 6.10
N VAL A 153 0.81 13.75 6.47
CA VAL A 153 1.20 13.19 7.77
C VAL A 153 2.69 12.93 7.69
N VAL A 154 3.45 13.62 8.55
CA VAL A 154 4.88 13.37 8.67
C VAL A 154 5.09 11.95 9.20
N GLN A 155 5.84 11.15 8.45
CA GLN A 155 6.23 9.78 8.77
C GLN A 155 7.75 9.71 8.96
N THR A 156 8.19 8.90 9.92
CA THR A 156 9.62 8.63 10.14
C THR A 156 9.84 7.13 10.23
N ARG A 157 10.85 6.62 9.53
CA ARG A 157 11.24 5.20 9.60
C ARG A 157 12.74 5.02 9.44
N THR A 158 13.28 4.03 10.14
CA THR A 158 14.66 3.56 9.99
C THR A 158 14.71 2.33 9.08
N PHE A 159 15.64 2.34 8.14
CA PHE A 159 15.91 1.29 7.17
C PHE A 159 17.31 0.75 7.40
N SER A 160 17.40 -0.51 7.83
CA SER A 160 18.68 -1.20 7.96
C SER A 160 19.09 -1.80 6.61
N PRO A 161 20.38 -1.78 6.23
CA PRO A 161 20.82 -2.49 5.04
C PRO A 161 20.51 -3.98 5.17
N ILE A 162 20.12 -4.62 4.07
CA ILE A 162 19.91 -6.07 3.99
C ILE A 162 21.22 -6.83 3.81
N ASP A 163 22.25 -6.14 3.33
CA ASP A 163 23.58 -6.69 3.09
C ASP A 163 24.63 -5.58 3.08
N SER A 164 25.89 -5.93 3.31
CA SER A 164 27.04 -5.03 3.22
C SER A 164 28.29 -5.77 2.79
N GLY A 165 29.30 -5.07 2.30
CA GLY A 165 30.60 -5.68 2.05
C GLY A 165 31.52 -4.80 1.26
N ASP A 166 32.66 -5.35 0.88
CA ASP A 166 33.66 -4.65 0.10
C ASP A 166 34.01 -5.39 -1.20
N TRP A 167 34.13 -4.60 -2.26
CA TRP A 167 34.60 -5.08 -3.54
C TRP A 167 36.12 -4.94 -3.63
N TYR A 168 36.81 -6.07 -3.81
CA TYR A 168 38.24 -6.11 -4.03
C TYR A 168 38.56 -6.03 -5.52
N TYR A 169 39.06 -4.87 -5.96
CA TYR A 169 39.28 -4.56 -7.38
C TYR A 169 40.30 -5.49 -8.04
N SER A 170 41.45 -5.73 -7.39
CA SER A 170 42.52 -6.57 -7.96
C SER A 170 42.10 -8.03 -8.13
N GLY A 171 41.18 -8.52 -7.28
CA GLY A 171 40.63 -9.89 -7.38
C GLY A 171 39.27 -9.98 -8.06
N SER A 172 38.68 -8.84 -8.46
CA SER A 172 37.35 -8.75 -9.07
C SER A 172 36.28 -9.57 -8.35
N ARG A 173 36.20 -9.46 -7.03
CA ARG A 173 35.29 -10.23 -6.19
C ARG A 173 34.87 -9.47 -4.94
N TRP A 174 33.74 -9.89 -4.35
CA TRP A 174 33.41 -9.56 -2.96
C TRP A 174 34.38 -10.27 -2.02
N TYR A 175 34.94 -9.54 -1.06
CA TYR A 175 35.98 -10.06 -0.18
C TYR A 175 35.48 -10.25 1.25
N GLY A 176 34.96 -9.21 1.88
CA GLY A 176 34.41 -9.22 3.22
C GLY A 176 32.97 -8.70 3.30
N GLN A 177 32.41 -8.81 4.50
CA GLN A 177 31.07 -8.28 4.84
C GLN A 177 31.13 -6.85 5.40
N GLU A 178 32.31 -6.42 5.85
CA GLU A 178 32.56 -5.07 6.36
C GLU A 178 32.84 -4.13 5.19
N PRO A 179 32.13 -3.01 5.08
CA PRO A 179 32.44 -1.97 4.10
C PRO A 179 33.83 -1.40 4.35
N THR A 180 34.77 -1.81 3.51
CA THR A 180 36.19 -1.49 3.62
C THR A 180 36.61 -0.54 2.51
N ILE A 181 37.40 0.48 2.86
CA ILE A 181 37.96 1.47 1.95
C ILE A 181 39.47 1.35 1.97
N SER A 182 40.06 1.21 0.78
CA SER A 182 41.51 1.35 0.57
C SER A 182 41.77 1.64 -0.92
N GLU A 183 43.04 1.65 -1.33
CA GLU A 183 43.43 1.73 -2.74
C GLU A 183 42.86 0.60 -3.62
N ASN A 184 42.49 -0.54 -3.02
CA ASN A 184 41.99 -1.71 -3.75
C ASN A 184 40.59 -2.17 -3.31
N HIS A 185 39.96 -1.46 -2.37
CA HIS A 185 38.67 -1.82 -1.81
C HIS A 185 37.70 -0.64 -1.83
N ALA A 186 36.44 -0.92 -2.16
CA ALA A 186 35.33 0.01 -1.97
C ALA A 186 34.24 -0.70 -1.16
N GLY A 187 33.72 -0.06 -0.13
CA GLY A 187 32.71 -0.60 0.76
C GLY A 187 31.29 -0.20 0.34
N PHE A 188 30.30 -1.04 0.58
CA PHE A 188 28.92 -0.84 0.14
C PHE A 188 27.91 -1.34 1.19
N TYR A 189 26.79 -0.64 1.29
CA TYR A 189 25.57 -1.03 2.01
C TYR A 189 24.41 -1.13 1.03
N PHE A 190 23.71 -2.27 1.04
CA PHE A 190 22.59 -2.56 0.16
C PHE A 190 21.28 -2.51 0.95
N TYR A 191 20.31 -1.70 0.55
CA TYR A 191 18.98 -1.66 1.18
C TYR A 191 17.94 -2.50 0.43
N GLY A 192 18.28 -3.07 -0.73
CA GLY A 192 17.30 -3.70 -1.60
C GLY A 192 16.25 -2.69 -2.05
N THR A 193 15.00 -3.13 -2.16
CA THR A 193 13.87 -2.27 -2.56
C THR A 193 13.14 -1.64 -1.37
N GLN A 194 13.53 -1.94 -0.12
CA GLN A 194 12.72 -1.61 1.06
C GLN A 194 12.37 -0.12 1.21
N ILE A 195 13.27 0.78 0.81
CA ILE A 195 13.06 2.23 0.91
C ILE A 195 12.05 2.66 -0.15
N ALA A 196 12.24 2.21 -1.40
CA ALA A 196 11.34 2.50 -2.51
C ALA A 196 9.95 1.88 -2.35
N ASP A 197 9.86 0.67 -1.79
CA ASP A 197 8.59 -0.01 -1.52
C ASP A 197 7.82 0.63 -0.36
N THR A 198 8.48 1.44 0.48
CA THR A 198 7.89 2.05 1.67
C THR A 198 7.50 3.51 1.47
N ILE A 199 8.38 4.30 0.86
CA ILE A 199 8.19 5.75 0.74
C ILE A 199 7.61 6.04 -0.65
N PRO A 200 6.39 6.58 -0.75
CA PRO A 200 5.81 6.93 -2.05
C PRO A 200 6.70 7.90 -2.84
N ASP A 201 6.76 7.73 -4.17
CA ASP A 201 7.52 8.65 -5.05
C ASP A 201 7.10 10.12 -4.89
N THR A 202 5.82 10.35 -4.57
CA THR A 202 5.22 11.67 -4.35
C THR A 202 5.55 12.28 -2.99
N ALA A 203 6.10 11.51 -2.04
CA ALA A 203 6.40 12.00 -0.71
C ALA A 203 7.52 13.05 -0.75
N THR A 204 7.42 14.09 0.06
CA THR A 204 8.50 15.07 0.22
C THR A 204 9.45 14.59 1.31
N ILE A 205 10.73 14.40 1.00
CA ILE A 205 11.73 14.08 2.01
C ILE A 205 12.01 15.33 2.85
N ILE A 206 11.82 15.20 4.16
CA ILE A 206 12.11 16.25 5.15
C ILE A 206 13.54 16.12 5.66
N SER A 207 13.99 14.89 5.95
CA SER A 207 15.37 14.59 6.36
C SER A 207 15.71 13.14 6.08
N ALA A 208 17.00 12.85 5.89
CA ALA A 208 17.53 11.50 5.92
C ALA A 208 18.91 11.48 6.58
N THR A 209 19.07 10.64 7.61
CA THR A 209 20.30 10.54 8.40
C THR A 209 20.80 9.11 8.41
N MET A 210 22.06 8.89 8.03
CA MET A 210 22.73 7.59 8.09
C MET A 210 23.58 7.48 9.34
N TRP A 211 23.43 6.38 10.08
CA TRP A 211 24.32 6.02 11.18
C TRP A 211 25.48 5.17 10.66
N LEU A 212 26.71 5.61 10.92
CA LEU A 212 27.93 4.86 10.61
C LEU A 212 28.68 4.51 11.89
N VAL A 213 29.23 3.29 11.93
CA VAL A 213 30.16 2.85 12.98
C VAL A 213 31.49 2.52 12.33
N GLU A 214 32.53 3.28 12.65
CA GLU A 214 33.90 2.97 12.27
C GLU A 214 34.46 1.86 13.16
N LEU A 215 34.98 0.80 12.55
CA LEU A 215 35.65 -0.29 13.25
C LEU A 215 37.16 -0.11 13.27
N TRP A 216 37.72 0.48 12.21
CA TRP A 216 39.15 0.69 12.06
C TRP A 216 39.44 1.85 11.12
N ASP A 217 40.43 2.68 11.47
CA ASP A 217 41.01 3.71 10.62
C ASP A 217 42.51 3.86 10.91
N ASN A 218 43.37 3.55 9.94
CA ASN A 218 44.82 3.77 10.08
C ASN A 218 45.30 5.11 9.49
N VAL A 219 44.38 5.94 8.99
CA VAL A 219 44.61 7.27 8.43
C VAL A 219 43.60 8.27 9.01
N PRO A 220 43.65 8.47 10.35
CA PRO A 220 42.75 9.36 11.05
C PRO A 220 42.87 10.80 10.52
N GLY A 221 41.73 11.49 10.44
CA GLY A 221 41.65 12.88 10.00
C GLY A 221 41.56 13.09 8.48
N THR A 222 41.65 12.02 7.68
CA THR A 222 41.32 12.08 6.26
C THR A 222 39.87 11.60 6.07
N PRO A 223 38.96 12.37 5.50
CA PRO A 223 37.59 11.93 5.31
C PRO A 223 37.47 10.91 4.15
N SER A 224 36.47 10.04 4.26
CA SER A 224 35.97 9.18 3.19
C SER A 224 34.93 9.92 2.35
N GLN A 225 34.70 9.48 1.11
CA GLN A 225 33.63 9.98 0.27
C GLN A 225 32.58 8.88 0.08
N LEU A 226 31.32 9.22 0.32
CA LEU A 226 30.15 8.37 0.17
C LEU A 226 29.36 8.79 -1.08
N GLY A 227 28.86 7.82 -1.85
CA GLY A 227 27.95 8.02 -2.97
C GLY A 227 26.82 6.98 -2.93
N SER A 228 25.88 7.09 -3.85
CA SER A 228 24.76 6.15 -4.03
C SER A 228 25.01 5.19 -5.20
N HIS A 229 24.46 3.97 -5.16
CA HIS A 229 24.56 2.99 -6.26
C HIS A 229 23.23 2.31 -6.62
N GLY A 230 23.14 1.89 -7.89
CA GLY A 230 21.92 1.36 -8.52
C GLY A 230 21.69 -0.16 -8.38
N ASN A 231 22.45 -0.84 -7.53
CA ASN A 231 22.33 -2.29 -7.32
C ASN A 231 21.59 -2.61 -6.02
N PRO A 232 20.48 -3.38 -6.05
CA PRO A 232 19.72 -3.73 -4.84
C PRO A 232 20.36 -4.84 -4.00
N THR A 233 21.26 -5.62 -4.60
CA THR A 233 22.05 -6.69 -3.96
C THR A 233 23.45 -6.68 -4.55
N LYS A 234 24.39 -7.41 -3.95
CA LYS A 234 25.78 -7.55 -4.44
C LYS A 234 25.82 -8.08 -5.89
N PRO A 235 26.20 -7.26 -6.89
CA PRO A 235 26.36 -7.74 -8.27
C PRO A 235 27.71 -8.45 -8.48
N GLY A 236 27.92 -9.08 -9.63
CA GLY A 236 29.21 -9.68 -10.02
C GLY A 236 30.31 -8.69 -10.43
N PHE A 237 30.18 -7.41 -10.07
CA PHE A 237 31.09 -6.32 -10.43
C PHE A 237 31.08 -5.23 -9.35
N ALA A 238 31.97 -4.24 -9.42
CA ALA A 238 31.95 -3.10 -8.49
C ALA A 238 30.75 -2.17 -8.81
N PRO A 239 29.83 -1.90 -7.87
CA PRO A 239 28.76 -0.93 -8.10
C PRO A 239 29.32 0.45 -8.48
N GLY A 240 28.74 1.07 -9.51
CA GLY A 240 29.06 2.45 -9.87
C GLY A 240 28.41 3.43 -8.88
N LEU A 241 29.18 4.42 -8.42
CA LEU A 241 28.73 5.41 -7.44
C LEU A 241 28.38 6.76 -8.09
N SER A 242 27.31 7.38 -7.60
CA SER A 242 26.85 8.71 -8.01
C SER A 242 26.69 9.66 -6.81
N GLY A 243 27.04 10.94 -7.02
CA GLY A 243 27.04 11.98 -5.98
C GLY A 243 28.22 11.84 -5.01
N SER A 244 28.38 12.78 -4.08
CA SER A 244 29.48 12.74 -3.12
C SER A 244 29.09 13.39 -1.80
N LEU A 245 29.35 12.71 -0.69
CA LEU A 245 29.20 13.20 0.66
C LEU A 245 30.46 12.84 1.46
N THR A 246 31.08 13.85 2.05
CA THR A 246 32.23 13.66 2.95
C THR A 246 31.75 13.03 4.26
N VAL A 247 32.33 11.88 4.63
CA VAL A 247 32.05 11.18 5.88
C VAL A 247 33.36 10.78 6.56
N ASN A 248 33.38 10.78 7.88
CA ASN A 248 34.62 10.64 8.64
C ASN A 248 34.55 9.36 9.48
N ASN A 249 34.39 9.54 10.79
CA ASN A 249 34.34 8.53 11.83
C ASN A 249 32.91 8.03 12.09
N THR A 250 32.75 7.27 13.18
CA THR A 250 31.44 6.92 13.74
C THR A 250 30.57 8.17 13.93
N GLY A 251 29.34 8.15 13.42
CA GLY A 251 28.47 9.32 13.51
C GLY A 251 27.19 9.22 12.72
N ASN A 252 26.38 10.27 12.85
CA ASN A 252 25.16 10.50 12.09
C ASN A 252 25.46 11.48 10.95
N TYR A 253 25.19 11.08 9.71
CA TYR A 253 25.49 11.86 8.51
C TYR A 253 24.21 12.18 7.75
N ASP A 254 24.05 13.45 7.34
CA ASP A 254 22.94 13.86 6.49
C ASP A 254 23.12 13.30 5.08
N VAL A 255 22.24 12.37 4.71
CA VAL A 255 22.18 11.69 3.41
C VAL A 255 20.93 12.10 2.62
N SER A 256 20.33 13.25 2.95
CA SER A 256 19.12 13.76 2.29
C SER A 256 19.29 13.97 0.79
N SER A 257 20.53 14.27 0.34
CA SER A 257 20.88 14.39 -1.08
C SER A 257 20.71 13.07 -1.87
N PHE A 258 20.76 11.91 -1.20
CA PHE A 258 20.58 10.59 -1.80
C PHE A 258 19.15 10.04 -1.63
N ALA A 259 18.39 10.55 -0.65
CA ALA A 259 17.09 9.99 -0.26
C ALA A 259 16.05 9.97 -1.37
N ASN A 260 16.01 10.99 -2.24
CA ASN A 260 15.09 11.00 -3.40
C ASN A 260 15.43 9.91 -4.42
N ALA A 261 16.71 9.60 -4.62
CA ALA A 261 17.11 8.53 -5.53
C ALA A 261 16.82 7.14 -4.94
N LEU A 262 16.95 7.01 -3.61
CA LEU A 262 16.59 5.78 -2.87
C LEU A 262 15.08 5.53 -2.85
N LYS A 263 14.24 6.55 -2.61
CA LYS A 263 12.78 6.40 -2.57
C LYS A 263 12.19 6.07 -3.94
N THR A 264 12.77 6.59 -5.03
CA THR A 264 12.28 6.34 -6.40
C THR A 264 12.79 5.02 -6.98
N GLY A 265 13.66 4.30 -6.28
CA GLY A 265 14.34 3.12 -6.80
C GLY A 265 15.33 3.41 -7.93
N ALA A 266 15.73 4.67 -8.15
CA ALA A 266 16.83 5.01 -9.05
C ALA A 266 18.18 4.54 -8.48
N GLN A 267 18.29 4.45 -7.16
CA GLN A 267 19.41 3.92 -6.40
C GLN A 267 18.88 2.98 -5.31
N PHE A 268 19.67 2.02 -4.86
CA PHE A 268 19.25 1.01 -3.87
C PHE A 268 20.27 0.80 -2.73
N GLY A 269 21.33 1.60 -2.71
CA GLY A 269 22.39 1.49 -1.72
C GLY A 269 23.30 2.70 -1.68
N LEU A 270 24.14 2.73 -0.66
CA LEU A 270 25.18 3.72 -0.46
C LEU A 270 26.51 3.00 -0.39
N GLY A 271 27.56 3.60 -0.95
CA GLY A 271 28.90 3.02 -0.93
C GLY A 271 29.96 4.09 -0.90
N PHE A 272 31.17 3.66 -0.53
CA PHE A 272 32.31 4.54 -0.39
C PHE A 272 33.16 4.49 -1.64
N TYR A 273 33.59 5.66 -2.11
CA TYR A 273 34.58 5.73 -3.16
C TYR A 273 35.88 5.08 -2.68
N ARG A 274 36.53 4.37 -3.59
CA ARG A 274 37.90 3.87 -3.40
C ARG A 274 38.80 5.03 -2.98
N GLY A 275 39.84 4.75 -2.20
CA GLY A 275 40.93 5.71 -2.03
C GLY A 275 41.41 6.17 -3.40
N ASN A 276 41.47 7.49 -3.62
CA ASN A 276 41.66 8.18 -4.92
C ASN A 276 43.03 7.94 -5.59
N GLY A 277 43.60 6.73 -5.51
CA GLY A 277 44.85 6.35 -6.16
C GLY A 277 46.09 7.05 -5.63
N SER A 278 45.96 7.95 -4.66
CA SER A 278 47.11 8.51 -3.95
C SER A 278 47.68 7.44 -3.00
N PRO A 279 48.97 7.08 -3.15
CA PRO A 279 49.68 6.26 -2.20
C PRO A 279 49.52 6.85 -0.79
N GLY A 280 48.94 6.08 0.14
CA GLY A 280 48.65 6.55 1.50
C GLY A 280 47.17 6.86 1.79
N THR A 281 46.25 6.51 0.87
CA THR A 281 44.82 6.40 1.18
C THR A 281 44.60 5.13 1.99
N GLY A 282 44.85 5.24 3.30
CA GLY A 282 44.89 4.11 4.20
C GLY A 282 43.59 3.32 4.29
N TYR A 283 43.65 2.28 5.12
CA TYR A 283 42.61 1.30 5.31
C TYR A 283 41.59 1.81 6.34
N ARG A 284 40.33 1.86 5.93
CA ARG A 284 39.19 2.05 6.83
C ARG A 284 38.20 0.92 6.70
N ALA A 285 37.59 0.54 7.81
CA ALA A 285 36.48 -0.41 7.84
C ALA A 285 35.35 0.14 8.69
N TYR A 286 34.12 -0.01 8.19
CA TYR A 286 32.90 0.29 8.93
C TYR A 286 32.17 -1.00 9.31
N GLY A 287 31.27 -0.89 10.28
CA GLY A 287 30.44 -1.98 10.76
C GLY A 287 29.68 -2.68 9.62
N THR A 288 29.39 -3.96 9.81
CA THR A 288 28.51 -4.69 8.90
C THR A 288 27.08 -4.11 8.90
N TYR A 289 26.23 -4.54 7.96
CA TYR A 289 24.83 -4.12 7.85
C TYR A 289 24.01 -4.27 9.14
N ALA A 290 24.40 -5.17 10.04
CA ALA A 290 23.75 -5.36 11.34
C ALA A 290 24.16 -4.31 12.39
N GLN A 291 25.28 -3.62 12.18
CA GLN A 291 25.91 -2.71 13.14
C GLN A 291 25.94 -1.25 12.66
N SER A 292 25.89 -1.03 11.34
CA SER A 292 26.15 0.25 10.70
C SER A 292 25.35 0.39 9.40
N GLY A 293 25.28 1.61 8.88
CA GLY A 293 24.62 1.94 7.64
C GLY A 293 23.10 2.05 7.71
N ALA A 294 22.48 2.03 8.89
CA ALA A 294 21.05 2.28 8.99
C ALA A 294 20.73 3.73 8.58
N ILE A 295 19.68 3.94 7.78
CA ILE A 295 19.21 5.28 7.38
C ILE A 295 17.86 5.53 8.04
N THR A 296 17.74 6.62 8.79
CA THR A 296 16.45 7.14 9.28
C THR A 296 15.97 8.24 8.34
N ILE A 297 14.81 8.04 7.71
CA ILE A 297 14.20 9.00 6.78
C ILE A 297 12.90 9.53 7.38
N THR A 298 12.70 10.84 7.29
CA THR A 298 11.43 11.52 7.61
C THR A 298 10.85 12.12 6.34
N TRP A 299 9.57 11.90 6.08
CA TRP A 299 8.87 12.37 4.87
C TRP A 299 7.41 12.73 5.14
N SER A 300 6.75 13.36 4.17
CA SER A 300 5.33 13.76 4.26
C SER A 300 4.61 13.73 2.91
#